data_AF-A0A1J3GM89-F1
#
_entry.id   AF-A0A1J3GM89-F1
#
_cell.length_a   1.000
_cell.length_b   1.000
_cell.length_c   1.000
_cell.angle_alpha   90.00
_cell.angle_beta   90.00
_cell.angle_gamma   90.00
#
_symmetry.space_group_name_H-M   'P 1'
#
loop_
_entity.id
_entity.type
_entity.pdbx_description
1 polymer ?
#
loop_
_entity_poly.entity_id
_entity_poly.type
_entity_poly.pdbx_seq_one_letter_code
_entity_poly.pdbx_strand_id
1 'polypeptide(L)'
;AHSIDEVKALGPLLEKFRTTVGKKAYLAVSGGKFCPCEDAASALNWPKVVCKERRFKIFDLEVGAILGVSNSEVPVLQAVYSSMKGLIKIHNPSVVITLADADPNVKKALKMATETNPNGTALVLLPRASISKVLWMADLRSTALPNWNKMRVSVNIITQNRAQSLLRLLRSLSNAYYLGDEIPISFNMDSKVDEETIRVVTTFDWPHGPKTLRRRIIQGGLIRAVSESWYPASDDDFGLLLEDDIEVSPYYYLWIKYALLAYHYDPQISFPELSSISLYTPKIVEVVKERPKWNPTEFFKQIHPHTPYLHQLPCSWGAVFFPKQWREFYVYMNMRFTENAKANPVQIPKSRTNGWQASWKKFLIDMMYLRGYVTLYPNFPNQQSFSTNHMEPGAHIAAKDNVVKHDKTDFEVPLLKDDFRNFLPSQKLPPASKLPSLNLFNIPVSLKGLKAAGAKLGQDVLRCNNVSEIVAVDHQTGLPARCMRF
;
A
#
# COMPACT_ATOMS: atom_id res chain seq x y z
N ALA A 1 -26.81 4.78 7.62
CA ALA A 1 -26.69 5.28 9.00
C ALA A 1 -27.92 4.87 9.79
N HIS A 2 -27.73 4.22 10.93
CA HIS A 2 -28.79 3.76 11.82
C HIS A 2 -29.09 4.75 12.96
N SER A 3 -28.19 5.70 13.23
CA SER A 3 -28.39 6.76 14.23
C SER A 3 -27.84 8.11 13.75
N ILE A 4 -28.23 9.18 14.43
CA ILE A 4 -27.76 10.55 14.15
C ILE A 4 -26.24 10.68 14.36
N ASP A 5 -25.67 9.96 15.32
CA ASP A 5 -24.22 9.98 15.55
C ASP A 5 -23.46 9.29 14.42
N GLU A 6 -24.03 8.25 13.79
CA GLU A 6 -23.46 7.70 12.56
C GLU A 6 -23.53 8.69 11.40
N VAL A 7 -24.61 9.46 11.28
CA VAL A 7 -24.75 10.51 10.25
C VAL A 7 -23.67 11.57 10.41
N LYS A 8 -23.48 12.10 11.64
CA LYS A 8 -22.43 13.09 11.94
C LYS A 8 -21.04 12.56 11.62
N ALA A 9 -20.75 11.32 12.01
CA ALA A 9 -19.46 10.70 11.78
C ALA A 9 -19.16 10.49 10.28
N LEU A 10 -20.16 10.10 9.47
CA LEU A 10 -20.01 9.91 8.02
C LEU A 10 -20.05 11.23 7.22
N GLY A 11 -20.56 12.32 7.82
CA GLY A 11 -20.76 13.63 7.19
C GLY A 11 -19.56 14.15 6.40
N PRO A 12 -18.33 14.19 6.95
CA PRO A 12 -17.16 14.67 6.21
C PRO A 12 -16.88 13.89 4.92
N LEU A 13 -17.05 12.56 4.95
CA LEU A 13 -16.83 11.71 3.78
C LEU A 13 -17.97 11.88 2.76
N LEU A 14 -19.22 11.95 3.23
CA LEU A 14 -20.38 12.22 2.39
C LEU A 14 -20.21 13.54 1.63
N GLU A 15 -19.82 14.61 2.31
CA GLU A 15 -19.60 15.92 1.71
C GLU A 15 -18.44 15.90 0.71
N LYS A 16 -17.34 15.23 1.07
CA LYS A 16 -16.21 15.05 0.17
C LYS A 16 -16.59 14.31 -1.11
N PHE A 17 -17.42 13.28 -1.06
CA PHE A 17 -17.92 12.63 -2.29
C PHE A 17 -18.85 13.53 -3.10
N ARG A 18 -19.70 14.33 -2.45
CA ARG A 18 -20.67 15.20 -3.14
C ARG A 18 -19.99 16.37 -3.87
N THR A 19 -18.90 16.88 -3.31
CA THR A 19 -18.12 17.98 -3.89
C THR A 19 -17.11 17.52 -4.94
N THR A 20 -16.78 16.22 -4.99
CA THR A 20 -15.89 15.68 -6.02
C THR A 20 -16.60 15.53 -7.37
N VAL A 21 -16.02 16.13 -8.42
CA VAL A 21 -16.55 16.09 -9.79
C VAL A 21 -16.72 14.64 -10.28
N GLY A 22 -17.86 14.35 -10.89
CA GLY A 22 -18.17 13.02 -11.44
C GLY A 22 -18.59 11.98 -10.39
N LYS A 23 -18.70 12.38 -9.11
CA LYS A 23 -19.16 11.51 -8.02
C LYS A 23 -20.59 11.83 -7.62
N LYS A 24 -21.28 10.80 -7.12
CA LYS A 24 -22.61 10.89 -6.54
C LYS A 24 -22.58 10.10 -5.25
N ALA A 25 -23.02 10.72 -4.16
CA ALA A 25 -23.18 10.05 -2.88
C ALA A 25 -24.54 10.39 -2.29
N TYR A 26 -25.17 9.37 -1.72
CA TYR A 26 -26.51 9.43 -1.13
C TYR A 26 -26.42 8.93 0.30
N LEU A 27 -27.23 9.50 1.17
CA LEU A 27 -27.34 9.04 2.55
C LEU A 27 -28.57 8.14 2.66
N ALA A 28 -28.41 6.91 3.13
CA ALA A 28 -29.54 6.07 3.54
C ALA A 28 -29.63 6.07 5.07
N VAL A 29 -30.81 6.41 5.60
CA VAL A 29 -31.11 6.44 7.04
C VAL A 29 -32.19 5.45 7.38
N SER A 30 -32.09 4.79 8.53
CA SER A 30 -33.10 3.78 8.91
C SER A 30 -34.49 4.37 9.15
N GLY A 31 -34.63 5.65 9.44
CA GLY A 31 -35.94 6.28 9.65
C GLY A 31 -36.59 5.95 10.97
N GLY A 32 -37.80 6.48 11.17
CA GLY A 32 -38.61 6.28 12.38
C GLY A 32 -37.83 6.58 13.67
N LYS A 33 -37.99 5.76 14.70
CA LYS A 33 -37.34 5.96 16.01
C LYS A 33 -35.81 5.84 16.02
N PHE A 34 -35.19 5.36 14.94
CA PHE A 34 -33.74 5.13 14.90
C PHE A 34 -32.98 6.34 14.39
N CYS A 35 -33.32 6.82 13.20
CA CYS A 35 -32.65 7.96 12.56
C CYS A 35 -33.64 8.68 11.63
N PRO A 36 -34.51 9.56 12.16
CA PRO A 36 -35.42 10.36 11.35
C PRO A 36 -34.67 11.17 10.29
N CYS A 37 -35.23 11.25 9.08
CA CYS A 37 -34.58 12.00 8.01
C CYS A 37 -34.34 13.48 8.35
N GLU A 38 -35.32 14.15 8.97
CA GLU A 38 -35.20 15.59 9.29
C GLU A 38 -34.07 15.87 10.28
N ASP A 39 -33.87 14.98 11.24
CA ASP A 39 -32.80 15.08 12.24
C ASP A 39 -31.45 14.80 11.60
N ALA A 40 -31.39 13.82 10.68
CA ALA A 40 -30.19 13.55 9.89
C ALA A 40 -29.80 14.73 8.99
N ALA A 41 -30.78 15.37 8.34
CA ALA A 41 -30.57 16.59 7.56
C ALA A 41 -30.04 17.72 8.45
N SER A 42 -30.65 17.93 9.61
CA SER A 42 -30.21 18.94 10.58
C SER A 42 -28.78 18.68 11.07
N ALA A 43 -28.42 17.41 11.32
CA ALA A 43 -27.08 17.01 11.74
C ALA A 43 -26.00 17.25 10.67
N LEU A 44 -26.38 17.30 9.40
CA LEU A 44 -25.51 17.65 8.27
C LEU A 44 -25.56 19.14 7.91
N ASN A 45 -26.29 19.95 8.67
CA ASN A 45 -26.61 21.36 8.35
C ASN A 45 -27.30 21.52 6.99
N TRP A 46 -28.14 20.55 6.61
CA TRP A 46 -28.93 20.60 5.39
C TRP A 46 -30.38 21.05 5.69
N PRO A 47 -31.04 21.78 4.77
CA PRO A 47 -32.44 22.16 4.93
C PRO A 47 -33.35 20.93 5.06
N LYS A 48 -34.29 20.91 6.01
CA LYS A 48 -35.21 19.76 6.20
C LYS A 48 -36.01 19.36 4.95
N VAL A 49 -36.24 20.30 4.04
CA VAL A 49 -36.95 20.04 2.77
C VAL A 49 -36.26 18.98 1.90
N VAL A 50 -34.94 18.74 2.10
CA VAL A 50 -34.19 17.67 1.41
C VAL A 50 -34.77 16.27 1.65
N CYS A 51 -35.51 16.06 2.74
CA CYS A 51 -36.20 14.81 3.04
C CYS A 51 -37.44 14.57 2.18
N LYS A 52 -38.04 15.63 1.65
CA LYS A 52 -39.20 15.56 0.74
C LYS A 52 -38.78 15.63 -0.73
N GLU A 53 -37.57 16.13 -0.98
CA GLU A 53 -37.06 16.33 -2.32
C GLU A 53 -36.19 15.14 -2.79
N ARG A 54 -36.71 14.39 -3.76
CA ARG A 54 -35.99 13.27 -4.40
C ARG A 54 -34.63 13.65 -5.02
N ARG A 55 -34.37 14.95 -5.23
CA ARG A 55 -33.09 15.47 -5.76
C ARG A 55 -31.96 15.50 -4.73
N PHE A 56 -32.25 15.64 -3.43
CA PHE A 56 -31.24 15.90 -2.41
C PHE A 56 -30.75 14.64 -1.68
N LYS A 57 -31.48 13.53 -1.88
CA LYS A 57 -31.05 12.12 -1.75
C LYS A 57 -30.54 11.72 -0.37
N ILE A 58 -31.33 12.08 0.64
CA ILE A 58 -31.46 11.23 1.82
C ILE A 58 -32.58 10.22 1.51
N PHE A 59 -32.29 8.93 1.62
CA PHE A 59 -33.26 7.85 1.54
C PHE A 59 -33.65 7.43 2.94
N ASP A 60 -34.87 7.75 3.34
CA ASP A 60 -35.48 7.19 4.54
C ASP A 60 -35.97 5.76 4.23
N LEU A 61 -35.47 4.77 4.97
CA LEU A 61 -35.82 3.37 4.78
C LEU A 61 -37.11 2.95 5.50
N GLU A 62 -37.71 3.86 6.29
CA GLU A 62 -38.96 3.67 7.03
C GLU A 62 -38.97 2.41 7.94
N VAL A 63 -37.80 2.00 8.45
CA VAL A 63 -37.65 0.79 9.27
C VAL A 63 -38.55 0.86 10.51
N GLY A 64 -38.71 2.04 11.11
CA GLY A 64 -39.58 2.25 12.26
C GLY A 64 -41.06 2.05 11.99
N ALA A 65 -41.55 2.30 10.76
CA ALA A 65 -42.94 2.08 10.39
C ALA A 65 -43.25 0.60 10.17
N ILE A 66 -42.27 -0.18 9.70
CA ILE A 66 -42.36 -1.63 9.48
C ILE A 66 -42.44 -2.41 10.81
N LEU A 67 -41.94 -1.84 11.91
CA LEU A 67 -41.87 -2.46 13.23
C LEU A 67 -43.14 -2.35 14.08
N GLY A 68 -44.22 -1.77 13.55
CA GLY A 68 -45.40 -1.29 14.30
C GLY A 68 -46.22 -2.29 15.14
N VAL A 69 -45.79 -3.54 15.34
CA VAL A 69 -46.53 -4.54 16.16
C VAL A 69 -45.63 -5.47 16.99
N SER A 70 -44.31 -5.42 16.88
CA SER A 70 -43.42 -6.38 17.56
C SER A 70 -42.14 -5.73 18.09
N ASN A 71 -41.86 -5.90 19.38
CA ASN A 71 -40.59 -5.53 20.02
C ASN A 71 -39.41 -6.46 19.65
N SER A 72 -39.53 -7.32 18.64
CA SER A 72 -38.43 -8.20 18.24
C SER A 72 -37.37 -7.48 17.38
N GLU A 73 -36.11 -7.90 17.49
CA GLU A 73 -34.97 -7.32 16.78
C GLU A 73 -34.80 -7.85 15.33
N VAL A 74 -35.38 -9.02 15.03
CA VAL A 74 -35.40 -9.67 13.70
C VAL A 74 -35.96 -8.77 12.58
N PRO A 75 -37.01 -7.96 12.77
CA PRO A 75 -37.53 -7.09 11.73
C PRO A 75 -36.60 -5.95 11.26
N VAL A 76 -35.58 -5.52 12.04
CA VAL A 76 -34.61 -4.50 11.57
C VAL A 76 -33.75 -5.04 10.43
N LEU A 77 -33.22 -6.26 10.59
CA LEU A 77 -32.38 -6.90 9.58
C LEU A 77 -33.14 -7.04 8.25
N GLN A 78 -34.36 -7.56 8.31
CA GLN A 78 -35.17 -7.82 7.11
C GLN A 78 -35.59 -6.52 6.41
N ALA A 79 -35.99 -5.50 7.17
CA ALA A 79 -36.36 -4.20 6.64
C ALA A 79 -35.17 -3.52 5.96
N VAL A 80 -34.01 -3.43 6.64
CA VAL A 80 -32.80 -2.81 6.09
C VAL A 80 -32.32 -3.58 4.85
N TYR A 81 -32.30 -4.91 4.90
CA TYR A 81 -31.90 -5.74 3.76
C TYR A 81 -32.79 -5.49 2.54
N SER A 82 -34.12 -5.53 2.71
CA SER A 82 -35.06 -5.39 1.61
C SER A 82 -34.97 -4.01 0.95
N SER A 83 -34.92 -2.95 1.76
CA SER A 83 -34.82 -1.57 1.25
C SER A 83 -33.46 -1.31 0.59
N MET A 84 -32.36 -1.73 1.23
CA MET A 84 -31.02 -1.54 0.66
C MET A 84 -30.81 -2.37 -0.61
N LYS A 85 -31.35 -3.58 -0.69
CA LYS A 85 -31.34 -4.37 -1.94
C LYS A 85 -32.04 -3.63 -3.08
N GLY A 86 -33.19 -3.01 -2.81
CA GLY A 86 -33.89 -2.15 -3.77
C GLY A 86 -33.04 -0.96 -4.22
N LEU A 87 -32.45 -0.23 -3.27
CA LEU A 87 -31.59 0.92 -3.57
C LEU A 87 -30.33 0.54 -4.36
N ILE A 88 -29.68 -0.57 -4.01
CA ILE A 88 -28.51 -1.08 -4.72
C ILE A 88 -28.88 -1.47 -6.15
N LYS A 89 -30.03 -2.15 -6.35
CA LYS A 89 -30.52 -2.50 -7.70
C LYS A 89 -30.83 -1.27 -8.55
N ILE A 90 -31.41 -0.21 -7.96
CA ILE A 90 -31.81 1.00 -8.68
C ILE A 90 -30.60 1.90 -8.99
N HIS A 91 -29.71 2.09 -8.02
CA HIS A 91 -28.62 3.07 -8.12
C HIS A 91 -27.28 2.48 -8.51
N ASN A 92 -27.14 1.15 -8.45
CA ASN A 92 -25.93 0.40 -8.78
C ASN A 92 -24.64 1.03 -8.20
N PRO A 93 -24.56 1.25 -6.88
CA PRO A 93 -23.44 1.95 -6.28
C PRO A 93 -22.16 1.12 -6.36
N SER A 94 -21.02 1.77 -6.58
CA SER A 94 -19.71 1.12 -6.51
C SER A 94 -19.37 0.65 -5.09
N VAL A 95 -19.82 1.40 -4.08
CA VAL A 95 -19.60 1.10 -2.66
C VAL A 95 -20.80 1.46 -1.82
N VAL A 96 -20.98 0.72 -0.73
CA VAL A 96 -21.85 1.05 0.39
C VAL A 96 -20.97 1.21 1.62
N ILE A 97 -21.09 2.34 2.31
CA ILE A 97 -20.23 2.68 3.45
C ILE A 97 -21.08 2.72 4.71
N THR A 98 -20.63 2.07 5.77
CA THR A 98 -21.16 2.23 7.13
C THR A 98 -20.02 2.21 8.15
N LEU A 99 -20.33 2.49 9.41
CA LEU A 99 -19.34 2.45 10.46
C LEU A 99 -19.10 1.01 10.95
N ALA A 100 -17.86 0.72 11.35
CA ALA A 100 -17.47 -0.60 11.85
C ALA A 100 -18.18 -0.96 13.16
N ASP A 101 -18.51 0.04 13.99
CA ASP A 101 -19.25 -0.07 15.24
C ASP A 101 -20.78 0.09 15.07
N ALA A 102 -21.28 0.16 13.84
CA ALA A 102 -22.72 0.17 13.58
C ALA A 102 -23.39 -1.12 14.10
N ASP A 103 -24.71 -1.05 14.29
CA ASP A 103 -25.54 -2.16 14.77
C ASP A 103 -25.25 -3.48 13.99
N PRO A 104 -25.05 -4.63 14.68
CA PRO A 104 -24.73 -5.89 14.05
C PRO A 104 -25.76 -6.36 13.01
N ASN A 105 -27.07 -6.15 13.27
CA ASN A 105 -28.14 -6.52 12.33
C ASN A 105 -28.10 -5.63 11.09
N VAL A 106 -27.80 -4.34 11.24
CA VAL A 106 -27.59 -3.42 10.11
C VAL A 106 -26.39 -3.86 9.27
N LYS A 107 -25.23 -4.15 9.88
CA LYS A 107 -24.05 -4.63 9.14
C LYS A 107 -24.33 -5.93 8.39
N LYS A 108 -25.02 -6.88 9.03
CA LYS A 108 -25.42 -8.15 8.40
C LYS A 108 -26.38 -7.94 7.24
N ALA A 109 -27.38 -7.08 7.40
CA ALA A 109 -28.33 -6.73 6.35
C ALA A 109 -27.65 -6.08 5.14
N LEU A 110 -26.72 -5.15 5.39
CA LEU A 110 -25.94 -4.50 4.33
C LEU A 110 -25.06 -5.51 3.59
N LYS A 111 -24.38 -6.41 4.31
CA LYS A 111 -23.56 -7.48 3.72
C LYS A 111 -24.40 -8.35 2.77
N MET A 112 -25.53 -8.86 3.26
CA MET A 112 -26.47 -9.64 2.46
C MET A 112 -26.95 -8.87 1.22
N ALA A 113 -27.28 -7.58 1.37
CA ALA A 113 -27.75 -6.76 0.26
C ALA A 113 -26.67 -6.57 -0.81
N THR A 114 -25.43 -6.29 -0.40
CA THR A 114 -24.29 -6.10 -1.32
C THR A 114 -23.86 -7.37 -2.04
N GLU A 115 -23.87 -8.53 -1.35
CA GLU A 115 -23.48 -9.83 -1.93
C GLU A 115 -24.44 -10.31 -3.03
N THR A 116 -25.70 -9.87 -2.99
CA THR A 116 -26.69 -10.20 -4.03
C THR A 116 -26.58 -9.34 -5.30
N ASN A 117 -25.71 -8.32 -5.32
CA ASN A 117 -25.55 -7.46 -6.51
C ASN A 117 -24.57 -8.09 -7.52
N PRO A 118 -25.02 -8.47 -8.73
CA PRO A 118 -24.13 -9.05 -9.75
C PRO A 118 -23.06 -8.08 -10.24
N ASN A 119 -23.27 -6.76 -10.09
CA ASN A 119 -22.35 -5.73 -10.59
C ASN A 119 -21.17 -5.42 -9.66
N GLY A 120 -21.05 -6.12 -8.52
CA GLY A 120 -19.94 -5.96 -7.58
C GLY A 120 -19.98 -4.63 -6.82
N THR A 121 -20.73 -4.58 -5.73
CA THR A 121 -20.71 -3.45 -4.77
C THR A 121 -19.90 -3.84 -3.56
N ALA A 122 -18.88 -3.06 -3.20
CA ALA A 122 -18.12 -3.30 -1.97
C ALA A 122 -18.86 -2.72 -0.75
N LEU A 123 -19.03 -3.53 0.30
CA LEU A 123 -19.39 -3.03 1.62
C LEU A 123 -18.12 -2.59 2.35
N VAL A 124 -18.06 -1.32 2.72
CA VAL A 124 -16.91 -0.72 3.43
C VAL A 124 -17.33 -0.38 4.85
N LEU A 125 -16.65 -1.00 5.82
CA LEU A 125 -16.84 -0.76 7.24
C LEU A 125 -15.70 0.11 7.75
N LEU A 126 -15.98 1.34 8.17
CA LEU A 126 -14.95 2.28 8.60
C LEU A 126 -15.01 2.51 10.12
N PRO A 127 -13.89 2.42 10.85
CA PRO A 127 -13.80 2.94 12.20
C PRO A 127 -14.07 4.44 12.22
N ARG A 128 -14.78 4.95 13.24
CA ARG A 128 -15.08 6.40 13.36
C ARG A 128 -13.84 7.28 13.27
N ALA A 129 -12.78 6.89 13.97
CA ALA A 129 -11.51 7.63 13.99
C ALA A 129 -10.84 7.72 12.60
N SER A 130 -11.17 6.82 11.69
CA SER A 130 -10.58 6.73 10.35
C SER A 130 -11.29 7.57 9.29
N ILE A 131 -12.52 8.06 9.54
CA ILE A 131 -13.31 8.77 8.53
C ILE A 131 -12.58 10.02 8.01
N SER A 132 -12.02 10.82 8.92
CA SER A 132 -11.27 12.03 8.55
C SER A 132 -9.99 11.72 7.77
N LYS A 133 -9.46 10.49 7.89
CA LYS A 133 -8.20 10.04 7.28
C LYS A 133 -8.40 9.41 5.90
N VAL A 134 -9.63 9.10 5.53
CA VAL A 134 -9.97 8.37 4.28
C VAL A 134 -10.69 9.23 3.25
N LEU A 135 -10.66 10.55 3.41
CA LEU A 135 -11.30 11.49 2.48
C LEU A 135 -10.74 11.43 1.05
N TRP A 136 -9.54 10.86 0.84
CA TRP A 136 -9.01 10.54 -0.49
C TRP A 136 -9.81 9.46 -1.24
N MET A 137 -10.68 8.70 -0.56
CA MET A 137 -11.52 7.68 -1.21
C MET A 137 -12.37 8.28 -2.33
N ALA A 138 -12.84 9.51 -2.17
CA ALA A 138 -13.61 10.19 -3.20
C ALA A 138 -12.79 10.54 -4.45
N ASP A 139 -11.46 10.64 -4.33
CA ASP A 139 -10.57 11.00 -5.43
C ASP A 139 -10.24 9.81 -6.35
N LEU A 140 -10.51 8.58 -5.90
CA LEU A 140 -10.37 7.36 -6.71
C LEU A 140 -11.39 7.33 -7.86
N ARG A 141 -11.08 6.64 -8.97
CA ARG A 141 -12.11 6.34 -9.98
C ARG A 141 -13.16 5.39 -9.42
N SER A 142 -14.40 5.52 -9.88
CA SER A 142 -15.51 4.67 -9.41
C SER A 142 -15.31 3.19 -9.76
N THR A 143 -14.48 2.90 -10.76
CA THR A 143 -14.06 1.56 -11.18
C THR A 143 -13.10 0.87 -10.21
N ALA A 144 -12.34 1.63 -9.41
CA ALA A 144 -11.41 1.08 -8.43
C ALA A 144 -12.10 0.74 -7.09
N LEU A 145 -13.15 1.49 -6.74
CA LEU A 145 -13.80 1.38 -5.43
C LEU A 145 -14.40 -0.01 -5.09
N PRO A 146 -14.95 -0.80 -6.04
CA PRO A 146 -15.39 -2.16 -5.77
C PRO A 146 -14.27 -3.10 -5.27
N ASN A 147 -13.01 -2.76 -5.52
CA ASN A 147 -11.86 -3.54 -5.07
C ASN A 147 -11.34 -3.13 -3.67
N TRP A 148 -12.09 -2.31 -2.92
CA TRP A 148 -11.67 -1.77 -1.63
C TRP A 148 -11.16 -2.81 -0.61
N ASN A 149 -11.83 -3.98 -0.55
CA ASN A 149 -11.52 -5.07 0.38
C ASN A 149 -10.73 -6.21 -0.28
N LYS A 150 -10.26 -6.04 -1.54
CA LYS A 150 -9.68 -7.15 -2.31
C LYS A 150 -8.23 -7.43 -1.90
N MET A 151 -7.46 -6.38 -1.59
CA MET A 151 -6.06 -6.50 -1.24
C MET A 151 -5.85 -7.08 0.16
N ARG A 152 -4.84 -7.92 0.29
CA ARG A 152 -4.27 -8.37 1.56
C ARG A 152 -2.86 -7.84 1.66
N VAL A 153 -2.58 -7.04 2.69
CA VAL A 153 -1.23 -6.52 2.94
C VAL A 153 -0.72 -7.15 4.24
N SER A 154 0.44 -7.81 4.19
CA SER A 154 1.10 -8.39 5.36
C SER A 154 2.37 -7.62 5.72
N VAL A 155 2.62 -7.43 7.01
CA VAL A 155 3.87 -6.85 7.53
C VAL A 155 4.82 -7.99 7.87
N ASN A 156 5.98 -8.02 7.22
CA ASN A 156 6.98 -9.07 7.41
C ASN A 156 8.27 -8.43 7.92
N ILE A 157 8.55 -8.64 9.21
CA ILE A 157 9.66 -8.02 9.93
C ILE A 157 10.85 -8.99 9.93
N ILE A 158 12.02 -8.49 9.55
CA ILE A 158 13.30 -9.17 9.68
C ILE A 158 14.01 -8.60 10.92
N THR A 159 14.40 -9.47 11.86
CA THR A 159 15.04 -9.05 13.12
C THR A 159 16.04 -10.10 13.61
N GLN A 160 16.99 -9.68 14.46
CA GLN A 160 17.97 -10.59 15.05
C GLN A 160 18.24 -10.29 16.53
N ASN A 161 18.86 -9.16 16.85
CA ASN A 161 19.41 -8.91 18.18
C ASN A 161 19.38 -7.42 18.55
N ARG A 162 18.32 -6.71 18.13
CA ARG A 162 18.11 -5.28 18.38
C ARG A 162 16.74 -5.03 19.01
N ALA A 163 16.48 -5.67 20.15
CA ALA A 163 15.17 -5.64 20.83
C ALA A 163 14.60 -4.22 21.04
N GLN A 164 15.42 -3.25 21.44
CA GLN A 164 14.96 -1.86 21.65
C GLN A 164 14.57 -1.17 20.34
N SER A 165 15.32 -1.41 19.26
CA SER A 165 14.98 -0.92 17.94
C SER A 165 13.69 -1.56 17.43
N LEU A 166 13.55 -2.88 17.61
CA LEU A 166 12.33 -3.60 17.28
C LEU A 166 11.12 -3.05 18.06
N LEU A 167 11.26 -2.75 19.36
CA LEU A 167 10.18 -2.16 20.15
C LEU A 167 9.74 -0.79 19.59
N ARG A 168 10.67 0.03 19.09
CA ARG A 168 10.35 1.30 18.40
C ARG A 168 9.54 1.05 17.13
N LEU A 169 9.97 0.10 16.29
CA LEU A 169 9.22 -0.31 15.11
C LEU A 169 7.79 -0.75 15.47
N LEU A 170 7.66 -1.68 16.43
CA LEU A 170 6.38 -2.24 16.84
C LEU A 170 5.42 -1.20 17.41
N ARG A 171 5.92 -0.27 18.23
CA ARG A 171 5.13 0.88 18.70
C ARG A 171 4.62 1.74 17.54
N SER A 172 5.45 1.99 16.54
CA SER A 172 5.06 2.80 15.38
C SER A 172 4.01 2.09 14.50
N LEU A 173 4.13 0.76 14.33
CA LEU A 173 3.14 -0.06 13.62
C LEU A 173 1.79 -0.08 14.34
N SER A 174 1.76 -0.32 15.65
CA SER A 174 0.49 -0.38 16.40
C SER A 174 -0.32 0.91 16.32
N ASN A 175 0.34 2.06 16.15
CA ASN A 175 -0.27 3.39 16.12
C ASN A 175 -0.72 3.85 14.73
N ALA A 176 -0.58 3.02 13.69
CA ALA A 176 -0.94 3.40 12.33
C ALA A 176 -2.44 3.26 12.01
N TYR A 177 -2.89 3.99 10.99
CA TYR A 177 -4.29 3.99 10.55
C TYR A 177 -4.58 2.89 9.53
N TYR A 178 -5.10 1.75 10.00
CA TYR A 178 -5.41 0.57 9.16
C TYR A 178 -6.83 0.52 8.58
N LEU A 179 -7.66 1.54 8.81
CA LEU A 179 -9.02 1.64 8.27
C LEU A 179 -9.97 0.47 8.64
N GLY A 180 -9.61 -0.35 9.62
CA GLY A 180 -10.37 -1.55 9.99
C GLY A 180 -10.00 -2.80 9.17
N ASP A 181 -8.98 -2.72 8.31
CA ASP A 181 -8.46 -3.86 7.57
C ASP A 181 -7.66 -4.78 8.50
N GLU A 182 -7.76 -6.09 8.28
CA GLU A 182 -6.92 -7.08 8.96
C GLU A 182 -5.53 -7.14 8.30
N ILE A 183 -4.49 -6.94 9.11
CA ILE A 183 -3.09 -6.87 8.70
C ILE A 183 -2.31 -7.97 9.42
N PRO A 184 -2.01 -9.10 8.76
CA PRO A 184 -1.12 -10.11 9.31
C PRO A 184 0.29 -9.55 9.57
N ILE A 185 0.89 -9.92 10.69
CA ILE A 185 2.28 -9.60 11.03
C ILE A 185 3.11 -10.88 11.18
N SER A 186 4.27 -10.93 10.53
CA SER A 186 5.23 -12.03 10.65
C SER A 186 6.58 -11.53 11.16
N PHE A 187 7.20 -12.30 12.03
CA PHE A 187 8.55 -12.06 12.55
C PHE A 187 9.48 -13.13 12.02
N ASN A 188 10.48 -12.73 11.24
CA ASN A 188 11.47 -13.59 10.61
C ASN A 188 12.81 -13.42 11.33
N MET A 189 13.11 -14.37 12.21
CA MET A 189 14.32 -14.42 13.00
C MET A 189 15.30 -15.44 12.41
N ASP A 190 16.59 -15.08 12.38
CA ASP A 190 17.64 -16.02 12.01
C ASP A 190 18.06 -16.89 13.22
N SER A 191 19.04 -17.78 13.03
CA SER A 191 19.43 -18.77 14.04
C SER A 191 20.01 -18.15 15.33
N LYS A 192 20.66 -16.98 15.20
CA LYS A 192 21.39 -16.27 16.27
C LYS A 192 20.57 -15.18 16.98
N VAL A 193 19.24 -15.24 16.92
CA VAL A 193 18.38 -14.28 17.63
C VAL A 193 18.62 -14.37 19.14
N ASP A 194 18.69 -13.21 19.80
CA ASP A 194 18.94 -13.14 21.24
C ASP A 194 17.66 -13.32 22.08
N GLU A 195 17.85 -13.60 23.37
CA GLU A 195 16.74 -13.90 24.29
C GLU A 195 15.81 -12.70 24.49
N GLU A 196 16.35 -11.48 24.51
CA GLU A 196 15.57 -10.25 24.64
C GLU A 196 14.64 -10.05 23.43
N THR A 197 15.13 -10.23 22.20
CA THR A 197 14.31 -10.12 20.98
C THR A 197 13.25 -11.22 20.95
N ILE A 198 13.58 -12.46 21.35
CA ILE A 198 12.59 -13.56 21.46
C ILE A 198 11.48 -13.18 22.44
N ARG A 199 11.81 -12.61 23.59
CA ARG A 199 10.82 -12.15 24.58
C ARG A 199 9.91 -11.09 23.96
N VAL A 200 10.48 -10.06 23.32
CA VAL A 200 9.71 -8.99 22.66
C VAL A 200 8.70 -9.54 21.66
N VAL A 201 9.12 -10.39 20.72
CA VAL A 201 8.20 -10.91 19.68
C VAL A 201 7.14 -11.86 20.25
N THR A 202 7.50 -12.62 21.29
CA THR A 202 6.58 -13.56 21.94
C THR A 202 5.48 -12.82 22.68
N THR A 203 5.82 -11.81 23.47
CA THR A 203 4.88 -11.09 24.34
C THR A 203 4.16 -9.94 23.64
N PHE A 204 4.62 -9.49 22.47
CA PHE A 204 3.98 -8.40 21.75
C PHE A 204 2.55 -8.76 21.32
N ASP A 205 1.57 -7.98 21.77
CA ASP A 205 0.18 -8.11 21.36
C ASP A 205 -0.08 -7.28 20.10
N TRP A 206 -0.56 -7.92 19.03
CA TRP A 206 -0.80 -7.27 17.76
C TRP A 206 -2.31 -7.05 17.55
N PRO A 207 -2.80 -5.81 17.62
CA PRO A 207 -4.24 -5.55 17.64
C PRO A 207 -4.91 -5.55 16.26
N HIS A 208 -4.13 -5.63 15.17
CA HIS A 208 -4.66 -5.44 13.81
C HIS A 208 -4.71 -6.71 12.97
N GLY A 209 -4.45 -7.89 13.52
CA GLY A 209 -4.56 -9.15 12.78
C GLY A 209 -3.78 -10.32 13.38
N PRO A 210 -3.56 -11.40 12.62
CA PRO A 210 -2.82 -12.56 13.12
C PRO A 210 -1.32 -12.28 13.22
N LYS A 211 -0.69 -12.84 14.28
CA LYS A 211 0.76 -12.81 14.50
C LYS A 211 1.39 -14.17 14.20
N THR A 212 2.49 -14.19 13.46
CA THR A 212 3.25 -15.41 13.16
C THR A 212 4.74 -15.23 13.47
N LEU A 213 5.35 -16.24 14.11
CA LEU A 213 6.78 -16.26 14.42
C LEU A 213 7.48 -17.31 13.56
N ARG A 214 8.59 -16.95 12.93
CA ARG A 214 9.46 -17.85 12.16
C ARG A 214 10.88 -17.69 12.65
N ARG A 215 11.52 -18.80 13.03
CA ARG A 215 12.92 -18.84 13.45
C ARG A 215 13.66 -19.91 12.65
N ARG A 216 14.82 -19.54 12.10
CA ARG A 216 15.66 -20.50 11.38
C ARG A 216 16.46 -21.39 12.33
N ILE A 217 16.65 -22.64 11.92
CA ILE A 217 17.60 -23.57 12.56
C ILE A 217 19.02 -23.29 12.06
N ILE A 218 19.18 -23.14 10.74
CA ILE A 218 20.45 -22.87 10.08
C ILE A 218 20.56 -21.39 9.73
N GLN A 219 21.71 -20.78 9.99
CA GLN A 219 21.99 -19.38 9.69
C GLN A 219 21.74 -19.09 8.20
N GLY A 220 20.74 -18.25 7.94
CA GLY A 220 20.35 -17.84 6.59
C GLY A 220 21.23 -16.74 6.01
N GLY A 221 21.64 -15.80 6.87
CA GLY A 221 22.28 -14.54 6.45
C GLY A 221 21.29 -13.59 5.80
N LEU A 222 21.71 -12.34 5.54
CA LEU A 222 20.79 -11.27 5.13
C LEU A 222 20.02 -11.59 3.83
N ILE A 223 20.67 -12.27 2.87
CA ILE A 223 20.02 -12.60 1.59
C ILE A 223 18.79 -13.46 1.82
N ARG A 224 18.96 -14.62 2.48
CA ARG A 224 17.84 -15.53 2.77
C ARG A 224 16.86 -14.95 3.77
N ALA A 225 17.34 -14.19 4.76
CA ALA A 225 16.49 -13.54 5.75
C ALA A 225 15.45 -12.62 5.09
N VAL A 226 15.85 -11.84 4.07
CA VAL A 226 14.92 -10.97 3.34
C VAL A 226 14.14 -11.73 2.27
N SER A 227 14.81 -12.50 1.41
CA SER A 227 14.16 -13.12 0.24
C SER A 227 13.10 -14.17 0.61
N GLU A 228 13.24 -14.82 1.76
CA GLU A 228 12.31 -15.85 2.25
C GLU A 228 11.39 -15.33 3.37
N SER A 229 11.45 -14.03 3.70
CA SER A 229 10.61 -13.41 4.75
C SER A 229 9.12 -13.40 4.38
N TRP A 230 8.81 -13.46 3.09
CA TRP A 230 7.46 -13.42 2.56
C TRP A 230 7.39 -14.11 1.18
N TYR A 231 6.27 -14.79 0.93
CA TYR A 231 5.93 -15.31 -0.39
C TYR A 231 4.41 -15.19 -0.59
N PRO A 232 3.94 -14.64 -1.73
CA PRO A 232 2.52 -14.32 -1.93
C PRO A 232 1.65 -15.55 -2.16
N ALA A 233 0.56 -15.67 -1.39
CA ALA A 233 -0.42 -16.75 -1.56
C ALA A 233 -1.35 -16.55 -2.78
N SER A 234 -1.54 -15.30 -3.23
CA SER A 234 -2.37 -14.95 -4.39
C SER A 234 -1.84 -13.71 -5.11
N ASP A 235 -2.48 -13.27 -6.19
CA ASP A 235 -2.15 -12.02 -6.88
C ASP A 235 -2.62 -10.76 -6.13
N ASP A 236 -3.37 -10.94 -5.03
CA ASP A 236 -3.87 -9.88 -4.17
C ASP A 236 -3.17 -9.85 -2.79
N ASP A 237 -2.16 -10.70 -2.60
CA ASP A 237 -1.33 -10.77 -1.40
C ASP A 237 -0.07 -9.93 -1.61
N PHE A 238 0.10 -8.87 -0.85
CA PHE A 238 1.22 -7.93 -0.92
C PHE A 238 2.06 -7.98 0.37
N GLY A 239 3.38 -7.98 0.21
CA GLY A 239 4.32 -8.06 1.32
C GLY A 239 4.99 -6.73 1.61
N LEU A 240 4.70 -6.12 2.76
CA LEU A 240 5.49 -5.05 3.32
C LEU A 240 6.70 -5.65 4.04
N LEU A 241 7.91 -5.33 3.60
CA LEU A 241 9.14 -5.77 4.27
C LEU A 241 9.74 -4.65 5.11
N LEU A 242 10.04 -4.95 6.37
CA LEU A 242 10.64 -4.03 7.33
C LEU A 242 11.78 -4.72 8.07
N GLU A 243 12.87 -4.00 8.31
CA GLU A 243 13.92 -4.41 9.25
C GLU A 243 13.66 -3.77 10.61
N ASP A 244 14.20 -4.35 11.68
CA ASP A 244 14.04 -3.88 13.06
C ASP A 244 14.57 -2.45 13.32
N ASP A 245 15.35 -1.85 12.41
CA ASP A 245 15.84 -0.46 12.46
C ASP A 245 14.98 0.58 11.71
N ILE A 246 13.81 0.16 11.23
CA ILE A 246 12.83 1.04 10.62
C ILE A 246 11.84 1.58 11.65
N GLU A 247 11.43 2.84 11.52
CA GLU A 247 10.24 3.39 12.17
C GLU A 247 9.27 3.88 11.08
N VAL A 248 7.95 3.70 11.28
CA VAL A 248 6.93 4.10 10.29
C VAL A 248 6.05 5.26 10.77
N SER A 249 5.56 6.03 9.80
CA SER A 249 4.53 7.06 9.99
C SER A 249 3.17 6.42 10.29
N PRO A 250 2.30 7.02 11.12
CA PRO A 250 0.92 6.57 11.26
C PRO A 250 0.12 6.52 9.95
N TYR A 251 0.56 7.24 8.91
CA TYR A 251 -0.09 7.33 7.60
C TYR A 251 0.43 6.31 6.58
N TYR A 252 1.41 5.47 6.93
CA TYR A 252 2.08 4.60 5.96
C TYR A 252 1.11 3.65 5.23
N TYR A 253 0.13 3.08 5.95
CA TYR A 253 -0.84 2.17 5.37
C TYR A 253 -1.82 2.88 4.44
N LEU A 254 -2.21 4.11 4.78
CA LEU A 254 -3.08 4.93 3.94
C LEU A 254 -2.43 5.23 2.58
N TRP A 255 -1.12 5.51 2.58
CA TRP A 255 -0.34 5.67 1.35
C TRP A 255 -0.35 4.40 0.49
N ILE A 256 -0.08 3.24 1.10
CA ILE A 256 -0.10 1.94 0.41
C ILE A 256 -1.48 1.68 -0.20
N LYS A 257 -2.54 1.75 0.60
CA LYS A 257 -3.90 1.42 0.14
C LYS A 257 -4.37 2.39 -0.94
N TYR A 258 -4.08 3.68 -0.80
CA TYR A 258 -4.43 4.66 -1.83
C TYR A 258 -3.68 4.40 -3.15
N ALA A 259 -2.38 4.14 -3.10
CA ALA A 259 -1.58 3.83 -4.29
C ALA A 259 -2.02 2.54 -4.98
N LEU A 260 -2.29 1.46 -4.22
CA LEU A 260 -2.81 0.21 -4.79
C LEU A 260 -4.16 0.41 -5.46
N LEU A 261 -5.10 1.13 -4.82
CA LEU A 261 -6.40 1.41 -5.42
C LEU A 261 -6.30 2.30 -6.67
N ALA A 262 -5.39 3.27 -6.66
CA ALA A 262 -5.24 4.21 -7.78
C ALA A 262 -4.50 3.63 -8.99
N TYR A 263 -3.52 2.74 -8.78
CA TYR A 263 -2.58 2.32 -9.82
C TYR A 263 -2.60 0.82 -10.14
N HIS A 264 -3.12 -0.03 -9.25
CA HIS A 264 -3.18 -1.48 -9.46
C HIS A 264 -4.60 -2.00 -9.64
N TYR A 265 -5.54 -1.54 -8.81
CA TYR A 265 -6.92 -2.05 -8.79
C TYR A 265 -7.91 -1.27 -9.66
N ASP A 266 -7.49 -0.17 -10.28
CA ASP A 266 -8.32 0.49 -11.29
C ASP A 266 -8.18 -0.27 -12.61
N PRO A 267 -9.23 -0.97 -13.09
CA PRO A 267 -9.17 -1.72 -14.34
C PRO A 267 -8.92 -0.85 -15.59
N GLN A 268 -9.05 0.48 -15.46
CA GLN A 268 -8.73 1.41 -16.55
C GLN A 268 -7.25 1.79 -16.61
N ILE A 269 -6.43 1.31 -15.68
CA ILE A 269 -5.00 1.59 -15.61
C ILE A 269 -4.24 0.29 -15.90
N SER A 270 -3.42 0.30 -16.95
CA SER A 270 -2.44 -0.75 -17.22
C SER A 270 -1.07 -0.23 -16.84
N PHE A 271 -0.48 -0.80 -15.79
CA PHE A 271 0.82 -0.37 -15.28
C PHE A 271 1.70 -1.57 -14.87
N PRO A 272 2.08 -2.45 -15.82
CA PRO A 272 2.82 -3.68 -15.53
C PRO A 272 4.24 -3.44 -15.02
N GLU A 273 4.80 -2.24 -15.21
CA GLU A 273 6.14 -1.88 -14.74
C GLU A 273 6.20 -1.60 -13.23
N LEU A 274 5.06 -1.27 -12.60
CA LEU A 274 5.02 -0.99 -11.17
C LEU A 274 5.23 -2.28 -10.37
N SER A 275 6.38 -2.41 -9.71
CA SER A 275 6.77 -3.61 -8.97
C SER A 275 6.67 -3.45 -7.45
N SER A 276 6.67 -2.21 -6.95
CA SER A 276 6.60 -1.94 -5.52
C SER A 276 6.21 -0.49 -5.21
N ILE A 277 5.87 -0.25 -3.95
CA ILE A 277 5.58 1.09 -3.39
C ILE A 277 6.54 1.32 -2.23
N SER A 278 7.35 2.37 -2.31
CA SER A 278 8.26 2.79 -1.24
C SER A 278 7.53 3.55 -0.15
N LEU A 279 7.99 3.39 1.10
CA LEU A 279 7.65 4.23 2.23
C LEU A 279 8.71 5.31 2.51
N TYR A 280 9.89 5.18 1.93
CA TYR A 280 11.05 6.03 2.18
C TYR A 280 11.39 6.92 0.98
N THR A 281 11.92 8.11 1.23
CA THR A 281 12.50 9.02 0.21
C THR A 281 14.03 9.07 0.33
N PRO A 282 14.80 8.65 -0.70
CA PRO A 282 16.26 8.71 -0.68
C PRO A 282 16.84 10.12 -0.52
N LYS A 283 17.94 10.21 0.23
CA LYS A 283 18.76 11.44 0.39
C LYS A 283 20.08 11.40 -0.36
N ILE A 284 20.42 10.27 -0.97
CA ILE A 284 21.66 10.05 -1.71
C ILE A 284 21.41 9.13 -2.91
N VAL A 285 22.27 9.21 -3.92
CA VAL A 285 22.32 8.24 -5.03
C VAL A 285 23.25 7.10 -4.65
N GLU A 286 22.72 6.03 -4.06
CA GLU A 286 23.53 4.94 -3.47
C GLU A 286 24.26 4.04 -4.49
N VAL A 287 23.84 4.07 -5.74
CA VAL A 287 24.32 3.18 -6.82
C VAL A 287 25.52 3.71 -7.58
N VAL A 288 26.01 4.91 -7.24
CA VAL A 288 27.26 5.46 -7.79
C VAL A 288 28.34 5.56 -6.71
N LYS A 289 29.61 5.63 -7.10
CA LYS A 289 30.74 5.59 -6.16
C LYS A 289 30.75 6.82 -5.25
N GLU A 290 30.44 7.99 -5.81
CA GLU A 290 30.51 9.30 -5.16
C GLU A 290 29.37 9.53 -4.15
N ARG A 291 28.25 8.78 -4.30
CA ARG A 291 27.04 8.90 -3.48
C ARG A 291 26.59 10.35 -3.26
N PRO A 292 26.38 11.13 -4.33
CA PRO A 292 25.98 12.52 -4.21
C PRO A 292 24.64 12.63 -3.46
N LYS A 293 24.48 13.74 -2.73
CA LYS A 293 23.21 14.10 -2.11
C LYS A 293 22.12 14.20 -3.16
N TRP A 294 20.93 13.75 -2.80
CA TRP A 294 19.74 13.74 -3.62
C TRP A 294 18.58 14.37 -2.86
N ASN A 295 17.87 15.27 -3.52
CA ASN A 295 16.64 15.86 -3.01
C ASN A 295 15.60 15.88 -4.14
N PRO A 296 14.59 14.99 -4.11
CA PRO A 296 13.58 14.95 -5.16
C PRO A 296 12.69 16.19 -5.16
N THR A 297 12.53 16.87 -4.02
CA THR A 297 11.73 18.10 -3.93
C THR A 297 12.34 19.21 -4.77
N GLU A 298 13.64 19.43 -4.63
CA GLU A 298 14.39 20.40 -5.44
C GLU A 298 14.43 19.96 -6.92
N PHE A 299 14.63 18.66 -7.16
CA PHE A 299 14.70 18.12 -8.52
C PHE A 299 13.40 18.33 -9.31
N PHE A 300 12.25 18.10 -8.68
CA PHE A 300 10.93 18.18 -9.34
C PHE A 300 10.25 19.56 -9.23
N LYS A 301 10.96 20.59 -8.74
CA LYS A 301 10.39 21.94 -8.53
C LYS A 301 9.70 22.53 -9.76
N GLN A 302 10.17 22.19 -10.97
CA GLN A 302 9.63 22.69 -12.24
C GLN A 302 8.31 22.04 -12.65
N ILE A 303 7.95 20.89 -12.05
CA ILE A 303 6.68 20.20 -12.30
C ILE A 303 5.75 20.41 -11.09
N HIS A 304 6.18 19.90 -9.93
CA HIS A 304 5.58 20.14 -8.63
C HIS A 304 6.55 19.60 -7.57
N PRO A 305 6.95 20.41 -6.57
CA PRO A 305 8.01 20.03 -5.61
C PRO A 305 7.67 18.75 -4.83
N HIS A 306 6.39 18.43 -4.63
CA HIS A 306 5.95 17.24 -3.88
C HIS A 306 5.26 16.19 -4.76
N THR A 307 5.53 16.17 -6.07
CA THR A 307 5.00 15.08 -6.91
C THR A 307 5.65 13.76 -6.52
N PRO A 308 4.86 12.70 -6.24
CA PRO A 308 5.37 11.34 -6.25
C PRO A 308 6.01 11.02 -7.60
N TYR A 309 6.94 10.08 -7.60
CA TYR A 309 7.71 9.73 -8.79
C TYR A 309 8.00 8.24 -8.86
N LEU A 310 8.31 7.78 -10.06
CA LEU A 310 8.69 6.41 -10.35
C LEU A 310 10.20 6.32 -10.45
N HIS A 311 10.79 5.29 -9.87
CA HIS A 311 12.24 5.13 -9.87
C HIS A 311 12.61 3.66 -10.01
N GLN A 312 13.59 3.38 -10.87
CA GLN A 312 14.07 2.01 -11.12
C GLN A 312 14.86 1.42 -9.92
N LEU A 313 15.28 2.25 -8.96
CA LEU A 313 15.93 1.77 -7.75
C LEU A 313 14.89 1.17 -6.77
N PRO A 314 15.00 -0.11 -6.37
CA PRO A 314 14.15 -0.66 -5.32
C PRO A 314 14.44 0.01 -3.97
N CYS A 315 13.40 0.16 -3.15
CA CYS A 315 13.55 0.61 -1.78
C CYS A 315 13.83 -0.59 -0.85
N SER A 316 14.76 -0.42 0.09
CA SER A 316 15.12 -1.43 1.11
C SER A 316 14.83 -0.97 2.55
N TRP A 317 14.24 0.21 2.74
CA TRP A 317 13.96 0.80 4.06
C TRP A 317 12.46 0.99 4.29
N GLY A 318 11.70 -0.05 3.95
CA GLY A 318 10.24 -0.06 3.97
C GLY A 318 9.65 0.09 2.59
N ALA A 319 9.18 -1.02 2.04
CA ALA A 319 8.47 -1.06 0.77
C ALA A 319 7.48 -2.23 0.71
N VAL A 320 6.38 -2.01 0.00
CA VAL A 320 5.42 -3.06 -0.35
C VAL A 320 5.80 -3.63 -1.70
N PHE A 321 6.04 -4.93 -1.77
CA PHE A 321 6.37 -5.65 -3.00
C PHE A 321 5.15 -6.34 -3.59
N PHE A 322 5.06 -6.31 -4.93
CA PHE A 322 3.93 -6.86 -5.66
C PHE A 322 4.10 -8.37 -5.85
N PRO A 323 3.02 -9.17 -5.76
CA PRO A 323 3.09 -10.62 -5.74
C PRO A 323 3.77 -11.20 -6.98
N LYS A 324 3.37 -10.75 -8.18
CA LYS A 324 3.89 -11.26 -9.46
C LYS A 324 5.40 -11.03 -9.59
N GLN A 325 5.83 -9.80 -9.33
CA GLN A 325 7.23 -9.41 -9.42
C GLN A 325 8.07 -10.07 -8.32
N TRP A 326 7.50 -10.37 -7.15
CA TRP A 326 8.21 -11.09 -6.11
C TRP A 326 8.40 -12.58 -6.43
N ARG A 327 7.39 -13.24 -7.03
CA ARG A 327 7.56 -14.62 -7.55
C ARG A 327 8.66 -14.68 -8.60
N GLU A 328 8.66 -13.72 -9.52
CA GLU A 328 9.74 -13.58 -10.50
C GLU A 328 11.09 -13.35 -9.83
N PHE A 329 11.17 -12.42 -8.87
CA PHE A 329 12.40 -12.13 -8.15
C PHE A 329 12.97 -13.36 -7.46
N TYR A 330 12.11 -14.17 -6.83
CA TYR A 330 12.51 -15.42 -6.19
C TYR A 330 13.18 -16.38 -7.18
N VAL A 331 12.56 -16.60 -8.34
CA VAL A 331 13.12 -17.46 -9.40
C VAL A 331 14.40 -16.86 -9.99
N TYR A 332 14.37 -15.56 -10.32
CA TYR A 332 15.51 -14.84 -10.89
C TYR A 332 16.73 -14.93 -9.98
N MET A 333 16.53 -14.67 -8.68
CA MET A 333 17.60 -14.76 -7.68
C MET A 333 18.12 -16.19 -7.59
N ASN A 334 17.26 -17.22 -7.55
CA ASN A 334 17.70 -18.61 -7.54
C ASN A 334 18.56 -18.98 -8.77
N MET A 335 18.21 -18.48 -9.97
CA MET A 335 18.98 -18.72 -11.20
C MET A 335 20.32 -17.96 -11.24
N ARG A 336 20.42 -16.83 -10.53
CA ARG A 336 21.61 -15.96 -10.53
C ARG A 336 22.48 -16.11 -9.30
N PHE A 337 21.97 -16.75 -8.25
CA PHE A 337 22.70 -16.97 -7.01
C PHE A 337 23.77 -18.03 -7.24
N THR A 338 25.03 -17.62 -7.12
CA THR A 338 26.20 -18.49 -7.26
C THR A 338 27.06 -18.37 -6.01
N GLU A 339 27.80 -19.43 -5.67
CA GLU A 339 28.73 -19.41 -4.54
C GLU A 339 29.82 -18.32 -4.73
N ASN A 340 30.28 -18.14 -5.97
CA ASN A 340 31.17 -17.07 -6.33
C ASN A 340 30.38 -15.87 -6.88
N ALA A 341 30.11 -14.89 -6.02
CA ALA A 341 29.37 -13.69 -6.39
C ALA A 341 30.02 -12.86 -7.53
N LYS A 342 31.33 -13.03 -7.80
CA LYS A 342 32.00 -12.41 -8.95
C LYS A 342 31.57 -13.02 -10.29
N ALA A 343 30.97 -14.20 -10.27
CA ALA A 343 30.44 -14.86 -11.44
C ALA A 343 29.03 -14.35 -11.83
N ASN A 344 28.47 -13.36 -11.12
CA ASN A 344 27.21 -12.74 -11.55
C ASN A 344 27.41 -12.05 -12.92
N PRO A 345 26.69 -12.50 -13.97
CA PRO A 345 26.93 -12.03 -15.34
C PRO A 345 26.40 -10.62 -15.59
N VAL A 346 25.56 -10.07 -14.71
CA VAL A 346 24.93 -8.76 -14.93
C VAL A 346 25.85 -7.64 -14.48
N GLN A 347 26.23 -6.80 -15.45
CA GLN A 347 27.15 -5.68 -15.31
C GLN A 347 26.48 -4.41 -15.85
N ILE A 348 25.80 -3.68 -14.98
CA ILE A 348 25.13 -2.42 -15.35
C ILE A 348 26.21 -1.35 -15.52
N PRO A 349 26.33 -0.69 -16.69
CA PRO A 349 27.37 0.30 -16.94
C PRO A 349 27.35 1.41 -15.89
N LYS A 350 28.53 1.76 -15.35
CA LYS A 350 28.73 2.80 -14.31
C LYS A 350 28.04 2.55 -12.97
N SER A 351 27.42 1.38 -12.77
CA SER A 351 26.81 1.04 -11.49
C SER A 351 27.83 0.50 -10.49
N ARG A 352 27.83 1.06 -9.28
CA ARG A 352 28.57 0.53 -8.13
C ARG A 352 28.04 -0.83 -7.70
N THR A 353 26.79 -1.16 -8.01
CA THR A 353 26.15 -2.42 -7.60
C THR A 353 26.83 -3.65 -8.20
N ASN A 354 27.57 -3.49 -9.29
CA ASN A 354 28.39 -4.55 -9.89
C ASN A 354 29.41 -5.13 -8.89
N GLY A 355 29.87 -4.32 -7.93
CA GLY A 355 30.77 -4.75 -6.86
C GLY A 355 30.08 -5.38 -5.65
N TRP A 356 28.75 -5.37 -5.55
CA TRP A 356 28.04 -5.88 -4.37
C TRP A 356 28.01 -7.41 -4.37
N GLN A 357 28.65 -8.05 -3.39
CA GLN A 357 28.77 -9.52 -3.37
C GLN A 357 27.79 -10.22 -2.43
N ALA A 358 27.25 -9.50 -1.43
CA ALA A 358 26.43 -10.06 -0.35
C ALA A 358 25.10 -9.30 -0.16
N SER A 359 24.54 -8.73 -1.23
CA SER A 359 23.33 -7.90 -1.18
C SER A 359 22.20 -8.54 -1.98
N TRP A 360 21.10 -8.87 -1.31
CA TRP A 360 19.85 -9.30 -1.96
C TRP A 360 19.32 -8.22 -2.91
N LYS A 361 19.49 -6.95 -2.51
CA LYS A 361 19.08 -5.78 -3.28
C LYS A 361 19.80 -5.69 -4.62
N LYS A 362 21.04 -6.22 -4.76
CA LYS A 362 21.71 -6.30 -6.07
C LYS A 362 20.89 -7.10 -7.07
N PHE A 363 20.44 -8.30 -6.70
CA PHE A 363 19.65 -9.15 -7.59
C PHE A 363 18.34 -8.46 -8.00
N LEU A 364 17.71 -7.74 -7.06
CA LEU A 364 16.50 -7.00 -7.36
C LEU A 364 16.76 -5.81 -8.29
N ILE A 365 17.86 -5.07 -8.09
CA ILE A 365 18.31 -4.02 -9.01
C ILE A 365 18.57 -4.57 -10.40
N ASP A 366 19.30 -5.68 -10.51
CA ASP A 366 19.61 -6.33 -11.79
C ASP A 366 18.32 -6.70 -12.54
N MET A 367 17.38 -7.36 -11.85
CA MET A 367 16.09 -7.75 -12.43
C MET A 367 15.26 -6.53 -12.86
N MET A 368 15.12 -5.52 -11.98
CA MET A 368 14.38 -4.30 -12.31
C MET A 368 14.99 -3.52 -13.47
N TYR A 369 16.33 -3.53 -13.58
CA TYR A 369 17.03 -2.93 -14.71
C TYR A 369 16.69 -3.65 -16.03
N LEU A 370 16.75 -4.99 -16.03
CA LEU A 370 16.48 -5.81 -17.20
C LEU A 370 15.00 -5.75 -17.65
N ARG A 371 14.06 -5.68 -16.69
CA ARG A 371 12.61 -5.63 -16.97
C ARG A 371 12.06 -4.24 -17.20
N GLY A 372 12.81 -3.19 -16.85
CA GLY A 372 12.31 -1.82 -16.82
C GLY A 372 11.26 -1.59 -15.71
N TYR A 373 11.35 -2.35 -14.62
CA TYR A 373 10.45 -2.19 -13.47
C TYR A 373 10.79 -0.97 -12.63
N VAL A 374 9.78 -0.42 -11.97
CA VAL A 374 9.86 0.79 -11.16
C VAL A 374 9.14 0.65 -9.84
N THR A 375 9.64 1.39 -8.86
CA THR A 375 9.02 1.60 -7.56
C THR A 375 8.36 2.98 -7.53
N LEU A 376 7.17 3.09 -6.94
CA LEU A 376 6.55 4.38 -6.63
C LEU A 376 7.17 4.96 -5.35
N TYR A 377 7.71 6.18 -5.42
CA TYR A 377 8.33 6.88 -4.29
C TYR A 377 7.50 8.09 -3.81
N PRO A 378 7.39 8.28 -2.48
CA PRO A 378 6.87 9.51 -1.91
C PRO A 378 7.86 10.68 -2.08
N ASN A 379 7.34 11.90 -2.07
CA ASN A 379 8.11 13.13 -2.15
C ASN A 379 7.35 14.26 -1.44
N PHE A 380 7.86 14.71 -0.30
CA PHE A 380 7.20 15.67 0.58
C PHE A 380 8.19 16.71 1.11
N PRO A 381 7.72 17.85 1.67
CA PRO A 381 8.59 18.86 2.25
C PRO A 381 9.63 18.27 3.20
N ASN A 382 10.86 18.78 3.14
CA ASN A 382 11.97 18.33 3.98
C ASN A 382 12.28 16.82 3.86
N GLN A 383 11.94 16.20 2.72
CA GLN A 383 12.06 14.76 2.48
C GLN A 383 11.31 13.92 3.52
N GLN A 384 10.22 14.47 4.09
CA GLN A 384 9.33 13.71 4.96
C GLN A 384 8.88 12.43 4.28
N SER A 385 8.83 11.33 5.03
CA SER A 385 8.59 9.99 4.49
C SER A 385 7.64 9.19 5.38
N PHE A 386 7.15 8.07 4.86
CA PHE A 386 6.34 7.12 5.61
C PHE A 386 7.16 6.10 6.40
N SER A 387 8.45 6.00 6.14
CA SER A 387 9.43 5.27 6.96
C SER A 387 10.73 6.06 7.10
N THR A 388 11.48 5.78 8.15
CA THR A 388 12.86 6.25 8.36
C THR A 388 13.74 5.09 8.79
N ASN A 389 15.02 5.13 8.42
CA ASN A 389 16.02 4.14 8.84
C ASN A 389 16.94 4.78 9.89
N HIS A 390 17.00 4.19 11.09
CA HIS A 390 17.82 4.72 12.19
C HIS A 390 19.30 4.34 12.11
N MET A 391 19.71 3.58 11.10
CA MET A 391 21.09 3.13 10.85
C MET A 391 21.71 2.48 12.08
N GLU A 392 20.91 1.68 12.79
CA GLU A 392 21.40 0.93 13.94
C GLU A 392 22.52 -0.02 13.47
N PRO A 393 23.58 -0.24 14.26
CA PRO A 393 24.69 -1.11 13.86
C PRO A 393 24.20 -2.50 13.43
N GLY A 394 24.71 -2.99 12.30
CA GLY A 394 24.31 -4.26 11.70
C GLY A 394 25.35 -4.78 10.70
N ALA A 395 25.00 -5.84 9.96
CA ALA A 395 25.93 -6.57 9.10
C ALA A 395 26.67 -5.69 8.06
N HIS A 396 26.04 -4.62 7.56
CA HIS A 396 26.63 -3.71 6.58
C HIS A 396 27.33 -2.49 7.17
N ILE A 397 27.03 -2.14 8.42
CA ILE A 397 27.58 -0.93 9.08
C ILE A 397 28.82 -1.30 9.89
N ALA A 398 28.83 -2.46 10.56
CA ALA A 398 29.89 -2.89 11.47
C ALA A 398 30.92 -3.86 10.84
N ALA A 399 30.93 -4.06 9.51
CA ALA A 399 31.90 -4.95 8.87
C ALA A 399 33.33 -4.41 9.05
N LYS A 400 34.27 -5.28 9.49
CA LYS A 400 35.67 -4.93 9.78
C LYS A 400 36.40 -4.25 8.62
N ASP A 401 35.97 -4.52 7.38
CA ASP A 401 36.55 -3.97 6.15
C ASP A 401 35.75 -2.78 5.57
N ASN A 402 34.83 -2.20 6.34
CA ASN A 402 33.98 -1.11 5.87
C ASN A 402 34.75 0.22 5.85
N VAL A 403 35.33 0.55 4.69
CA VAL A 403 36.09 1.80 4.49
C VAL A 403 35.17 3.04 4.38
N VAL A 404 33.85 2.85 4.34
CA VAL A 404 32.87 3.95 4.19
C VAL A 404 32.39 4.41 5.56
N LYS A 405 32.63 5.69 5.89
CA LYS A 405 32.01 6.33 7.05
C LYS A 405 30.51 6.50 6.79
N HIS A 406 29.67 5.85 7.59
CA HIS A 406 28.21 6.00 7.52
C HIS A 406 27.78 7.16 8.42
N ASP A 407 27.19 8.19 7.82
CA ASP A 407 26.58 9.29 8.55
C ASP A 407 25.07 9.04 8.64
N LYS A 408 24.54 8.92 9.85
CA LYS A 408 23.11 8.71 10.11
C LYS A 408 22.23 9.73 9.38
N THR A 409 22.71 10.95 9.19
CA THR A 409 21.98 12.03 8.50
C THR A 409 21.82 11.79 6.99
N ASP A 410 22.54 10.83 6.39
CA ASP A 410 22.36 10.39 5.00
C ASP A 410 21.12 9.50 4.80
N PHE A 411 20.56 9.00 5.90
CA PHE A 411 19.55 7.94 5.89
C PHE A 411 18.30 8.30 6.69
N GLU A 412 18.46 9.03 7.79
CA GLU A 412 17.32 9.50 8.57
C GLU A 412 16.58 10.61 7.84
N VAL A 413 15.26 10.41 7.77
CA VAL A 413 14.27 11.35 7.24
C VAL A 413 13.20 11.59 8.30
N PRO A 414 12.61 12.79 8.35
CA PRO A 414 11.48 13.02 9.24
C PRO A 414 10.28 12.16 8.83
N LEU A 415 9.60 11.56 9.80
CA LEU A 415 8.35 10.85 9.53
C LEU A 415 7.21 11.84 9.32
N LEU A 416 6.42 11.62 8.26
CA LEU A 416 5.22 12.39 8.01
C LEU A 416 4.20 12.13 9.13
N LYS A 417 3.70 13.18 9.78
CA LYS A 417 2.69 13.06 10.85
C LYS A 417 1.35 13.71 10.48
N ASP A 418 1.30 14.40 9.33
CA ASP A 418 0.13 15.10 8.83
C ASP A 418 -0.54 14.35 7.67
N ASP A 419 -1.75 14.79 7.31
CA ASP A 419 -2.46 14.27 6.15
C ASP A 419 -1.69 14.59 4.85
N PHE A 420 -1.11 13.54 4.24
CA PHE A 420 -0.27 13.64 3.06
C PHE A 420 -0.97 14.28 1.86
N ARG A 421 -2.32 14.24 1.80
CA ARG A 421 -3.10 14.82 0.70
C ARG A 421 -2.83 16.31 0.55
N ASN A 422 -2.60 17.02 1.64
CA ASN A 422 -2.37 18.46 1.63
C ASN A 422 -1.10 18.85 0.86
N PHE A 423 -0.16 17.93 0.69
CA PHE A 423 1.10 18.16 -0.03
C PHE A 423 1.06 17.69 -1.48
N LEU A 424 0.15 16.78 -1.83
CA LEU A 424 0.09 16.20 -3.17
C LEU A 424 -0.35 17.24 -4.22
N PRO A 425 0.08 17.10 -5.48
CA PRO A 425 -0.42 17.93 -6.58
C PRO A 425 -1.95 17.88 -6.66
N SER A 426 -2.61 19.04 -6.67
CA SER A 426 -4.09 19.12 -6.65
C SER A 426 -4.75 18.34 -5.50
N GLN A 427 -4.02 18.14 -4.40
CA GLN A 427 -4.43 17.42 -3.19
C GLN A 427 -4.83 15.95 -3.39
N LYS A 428 -4.33 15.30 -4.45
CA LYS A 428 -4.61 13.88 -4.76
C LYS A 428 -3.46 13.20 -5.49
N LEU A 429 -3.48 11.87 -5.55
CA LEU A 429 -2.49 11.13 -6.35
C LEU A 429 -2.59 11.52 -7.84
N PRO A 430 -1.47 11.86 -8.51
CA PRO A 430 -1.48 12.13 -9.94
C PRO A 430 -1.96 10.91 -10.75
N PRO A 431 -2.56 11.10 -11.93
CA PRO A 431 -2.79 9.98 -12.86
C PRO A 431 -1.47 9.26 -13.17
N ALA A 432 -1.51 7.93 -13.38
CA ALA A 432 -0.31 7.14 -13.67
C ALA A 432 0.54 7.69 -14.83
N SER A 433 -0.12 8.22 -15.87
CA SER A 433 0.53 8.85 -17.04
C SER A 433 1.22 10.18 -16.77
N LYS A 434 1.02 10.77 -15.58
CA LYS A 434 1.63 12.03 -15.15
C LYS A 434 2.72 11.85 -14.09
N LEU A 435 2.98 10.61 -13.66
CA LEU A 435 4.09 10.33 -12.75
C LEU A 435 5.41 10.45 -13.51
N PRO A 436 6.35 11.31 -13.08
CA PRO A 436 7.67 11.35 -13.68
C PRO A 436 8.44 10.07 -13.35
N SER A 437 9.25 9.59 -14.28
CA SER A 437 10.04 8.37 -14.12
C SER A 437 11.54 8.63 -14.24
N LEU A 438 12.30 8.01 -13.35
CA LEU A 438 13.75 8.09 -13.23
C LEU A 438 14.38 6.71 -13.42
N ASN A 439 15.54 6.65 -14.11
CA ASN A 439 16.35 5.45 -14.16
C ASN A 439 17.11 5.21 -12.85
N LEU A 440 17.88 4.11 -12.80
CA LEU A 440 18.69 3.74 -11.65
C LEU A 440 19.62 4.87 -11.14
N PHE A 441 20.03 5.79 -12.01
CA PHE A 441 20.98 6.88 -11.74
C PHE A 441 20.30 8.24 -11.53
N ASN A 442 18.98 8.26 -11.28
CA ASN A 442 18.18 9.46 -11.06
C ASN A 442 18.09 10.38 -12.29
N ILE A 443 18.23 9.83 -13.49
CA ILE A 443 18.07 10.57 -14.76
C ILE A 443 16.64 10.36 -15.28
N PRO A 444 15.93 11.43 -15.68
CA PRO A 444 14.60 11.32 -16.29
C PRO A 444 14.62 10.45 -17.54
N VAL A 445 13.74 9.47 -17.60
CA VAL A 445 13.58 8.58 -18.75
C VAL A 445 12.18 8.00 -18.76
N SER A 446 11.62 7.71 -19.94
CA SER A 446 10.31 7.04 -20.04
C SER A 446 10.39 5.57 -19.62
N LEU A 447 9.25 4.98 -19.22
CA LEU A 447 9.15 3.54 -18.93
C LEU A 447 9.62 2.67 -20.11
N LYS A 448 9.27 3.07 -21.34
CA LYS A 448 9.76 2.42 -22.56
C LYS A 448 11.29 2.52 -22.69
N GLY A 449 11.87 3.67 -22.33
CA GLY A 449 13.32 3.86 -22.31
C GLY A 449 14.02 2.98 -21.28
N LEU A 450 13.41 2.73 -20.11
CA LEU A 450 13.93 1.78 -19.12
C LEU A 450 13.99 0.36 -19.69
N LYS A 451 12.92 -0.11 -20.32
CA LYS A 451 12.88 -1.42 -20.98
C LYS A 451 13.90 -1.54 -22.11
N ALA A 452 14.06 -0.49 -22.92
CA ALA A 452 15.07 -0.44 -23.97
C ALA A 452 16.51 -0.51 -23.41
N ALA A 453 16.77 0.10 -22.26
CA ALA A 453 18.07 -0.02 -21.59
C ALA A 453 18.34 -1.45 -21.10
N GLY A 454 17.32 -2.12 -20.54
CA GLY A 454 17.39 -3.54 -20.15
C GLY A 454 17.61 -4.47 -21.35
N ALA A 455 16.81 -4.32 -22.40
CA ALA A 455 16.94 -5.09 -23.65
C ALA A 455 18.32 -4.93 -24.30
N LYS A 456 18.84 -3.70 -24.33
CA LYS A 456 20.19 -3.40 -24.87
C LYS A 456 21.30 -4.04 -24.05
N LEU A 457 21.12 -4.20 -22.73
CA LEU A 457 22.12 -4.85 -21.89
C LEU A 457 22.30 -6.33 -22.27
N GLY A 458 21.21 -7.02 -22.64
CA GLY A 458 21.26 -8.37 -23.21
C GLY A 458 21.78 -9.48 -22.28
N GLN A 459 21.98 -9.17 -20.99
CA GLN A 459 22.51 -10.08 -19.96
C GLN A 459 21.40 -10.72 -19.13
N ASP A 460 20.24 -10.96 -19.74
CA ASP A 460 19.08 -11.54 -19.07
C ASP A 460 19.20 -13.06 -18.90
N VAL A 461 18.24 -13.68 -18.22
CA VAL A 461 18.20 -15.14 -18.00
C VAL A 461 17.82 -15.91 -19.27
N LEU A 462 17.15 -15.24 -20.22
CA LEU A 462 16.96 -15.73 -21.59
C LEU A 462 17.60 -14.73 -22.57
N ARG A 463 18.20 -15.25 -23.63
CA ARG A 463 18.78 -14.40 -24.68
C ARG A 463 17.67 -13.91 -25.63
N CYS A 464 17.32 -12.63 -25.53
CA CYS A 464 16.46 -11.96 -26.50
C CYS A 464 17.31 -11.31 -27.60
N ASN A 465 17.02 -11.62 -28.87
CA ASN A 465 17.86 -11.21 -29.99
C ASN A 465 17.52 -9.81 -30.53
N ASN A 466 16.48 -9.16 -30.00
CA ASN A 466 15.99 -7.88 -30.46
C ASN A 466 16.02 -6.84 -29.33
N VAL A 467 16.54 -5.64 -29.61
CA VAL A 467 16.62 -4.51 -28.67
C VAL A 467 15.26 -3.94 -28.26
N SER A 468 14.17 -4.39 -28.88
CA SER A 468 12.79 -4.09 -28.46
C SER A 468 12.10 -5.23 -27.69
N GLU A 469 12.83 -6.26 -27.29
CA GLU A 469 12.30 -7.40 -26.54
C GLU A 469 12.94 -7.51 -25.17
N ILE A 470 12.12 -7.88 -24.18
CA ILE A 470 12.56 -8.24 -22.83
C ILE A 470 12.00 -9.62 -22.48
N VAL A 471 12.57 -10.25 -21.45
CA VAL A 471 12.03 -11.49 -20.93
C VAL A 471 10.66 -11.24 -20.30
N ALA A 472 9.67 -12.01 -20.74
CA ALA A 472 8.38 -12.15 -20.08
C ALA A 472 8.37 -13.47 -19.28
N VAL A 473 7.72 -13.43 -18.13
CA VAL A 473 7.63 -14.55 -17.21
C VAL A 473 6.21 -15.05 -17.08
N ASP A 474 6.08 -16.32 -16.70
CA ASP A 474 4.81 -16.83 -16.21
C ASP A 474 4.53 -16.23 -14.83
N HIS A 475 3.45 -15.47 -14.68
CA HIS A 475 3.17 -14.72 -13.45
C HIS A 475 2.77 -15.61 -12.25
N GLN A 476 2.41 -16.87 -12.48
CA GLN A 476 2.04 -17.80 -11.41
C GLN A 476 3.28 -18.47 -10.82
N THR A 477 4.23 -18.86 -11.65
CA THR A 477 5.46 -19.57 -11.25
C THR A 477 6.68 -18.66 -11.10
N GLY A 478 6.68 -17.50 -11.74
CA GLY A 478 7.85 -16.62 -11.87
C GLY A 478 8.89 -17.09 -12.88
N LEU A 479 8.64 -18.20 -13.60
CA LEU A 479 9.60 -18.77 -14.54
C LEU A 479 9.71 -17.94 -15.82
N PRO A 480 10.94 -17.71 -16.34
CA PRO A 480 11.12 -17.12 -17.67
C PRO A 480 10.43 -17.97 -18.75
N ALA A 481 9.54 -17.34 -19.52
CA ALA A 481 8.71 -18.05 -20.50
C ALA A 481 9.16 -17.78 -21.94
N ARG A 482 9.31 -16.51 -22.32
CA ARG A 482 9.66 -16.10 -23.69
C ARG A 482 10.18 -14.67 -23.73
N CYS A 483 10.81 -14.31 -24.84
CA CYS A 483 11.04 -12.90 -25.18
C CYS A 483 9.73 -12.27 -25.67
N MET A 484 9.44 -11.06 -25.22
CA MET A 484 8.23 -10.31 -25.56
C MET A 484 8.59 -8.88 -25.91
N ARG A 485 7.96 -8.37 -26.97
CA ARG A 485 8.09 -6.98 -27.39
C ARG A 485 7.35 -6.05 -26.42
N PHE A 486 7.97 -4.94 -26.07
CA PHE A 486 7.45 -3.98 -25.09
C PHE A 486 7.02 -2.62 -25.66
#